data_AF-A0A921IAT8-F1
#
_entry.id   AF-A0A921IAT8-F1
#
_cell.length_a   1.000
_cell.length_b   1.000
_cell.length_c   1.000
_cell.angle_alpha   90.00
_cell.angle_beta   90.00
_cell.angle_gamma   90.00
#
_symmetry.space_group_name_H-M   'P 1'
#
loop_
_entity.id
_entity.type
_entity.pdbx_description
1 polymer ?
#
loop_
_entity_poly.entity_id
_entity_poly.type
_entity_poly.pdbx_seq_one_letter_code
_entity_poly.pdbx_strand_id
1 'polypeptide(L)'
;MGKISEIMLLKQPEQSALAVEVQTDMNGMPEAIGKNFVKIDSLFKKQGEVTTDIPYVEYPDFESLTEHNIKMIIGLKSSKELQGEGDIRSIMIPERKIVSCLHRGTYSELAILYNEMMEWIKANGYKPSGTSIEYYYSNPNVPEEEQVTRIEMPLL
;
A
#
# COMPACT_ATOMS: atom_id res chain seq x y z
N MET A 1 5.41 3.60 21.04
CA MET A 1 6.59 3.44 20.16
C MET A 1 6.24 2.35 19.17
N GLY A 2 5.62 2.72 18.05
CA GLY A 2 5.02 1.76 17.12
C GLY A 2 5.92 1.28 15.98
N LYS A 3 7.07 1.93 15.75
CA LYS A 3 8.07 1.43 14.80
C LYS A 3 8.69 0.13 15.30
N ILE A 4 8.63 -0.93 14.50
CA ILE A 4 9.19 -2.25 14.84
C ILE A 4 10.27 -2.75 13.87
N SER A 5 10.64 -1.96 12.86
CA SER A 5 11.82 -2.19 12.03
C SER A 5 12.64 -0.91 11.83
N GLU A 6 13.86 -1.04 11.33
CA GLU A 6 14.60 0.11 10.80
C GLU A 6 13.90 0.70 9.57
N ILE A 7 14.15 1.98 9.31
CA ILE A 7 13.77 2.62 8.05
C ILE A 7 14.78 2.17 6.99
N MET A 8 14.30 1.44 5.98
CA MET A 8 15.16 0.81 4.98
C MET A 8 14.97 1.45 3.60
N LEU A 9 16.07 1.74 2.91
CA LEU A 9 16.05 2.05 1.49
C LEU A 9 16.15 0.75 0.67
N LEU A 10 15.15 0.48 -0.14
CA LEU A 10 15.07 -0.73 -0.96
C LEU A 10 14.98 -0.37 -2.45
N LYS A 11 15.39 -1.30 -3.30
CA LYS A 11 15.15 -1.26 -4.75
C LYS A 11 13.98 -2.19 -5.05
N GLN A 12 12.84 -1.62 -5.40
CA GLN A 12 11.69 -2.36 -5.91
C GLN A 12 11.96 -2.74 -7.38
N PRO A 13 11.91 -4.02 -7.75
CA PRO A 13 11.96 -4.43 -9.15
C PRO A 13 10.68 -4.02 -9.88
N GLU A 14 10.74 -3.97 -11.21
CA GLU A 14 9.52 -3.90 -12.01
C GLU A 14 8.65 -5.14 -11.75
N GLN A 15 7.34 -4.95 -11.59
CA GLN A 15 6.43 -6.03 -11.22
C GLN A 15 5.04 -5.83 -11.79
N SER A 16 4.45 -6.89 -12.35
CA SER A 16 3.06 -6.86 -12.79
C SER A 16 2.10 -6.88 -11.59
N ALA A 17 0.92 -6.30 -11.75
CA ALA A 17 -0.14 -6.37 -10.75
C ALA A 17 -1.52 -6.28 -11.38
N LEU A 18 -2.53 -6.77 -10.66
CA LEU A 18 -3.92 -6.41 -10.90
C LEU A 18 -4.34 -5.39 -9.84
N ALA A 19 -4.93 -4.29 -10.28
CA ALA A 19 -5.34 -3.21 -9.40
C ALA A 19 -6.68 -2.59 -9.79
N VAL A 20 -7.34 -1.97 -8.81
CA VAL A 20 -8.55 -1.18 -8.99
C VAL A 20 -8.32 0.20 -8.38
N GLU A 21 -8.66 1.24 -9.15
CA GLU A 21 -8.70 2.62 -8.64
C GLU A 21 -10.07 2.87 -7.99
N VAL A 22 -10.06 3.36 -6.76
CA VAL A 22 -11.26 3.65 -5.97
C VAL A 22 -11.15 5.05 -5.37
N GLN A 23 -12.28 5.73 -5.30
CA GLN A 23 -12.40 7.03 -4.63
C GLN A 23 -13.53 6.93 -3.61
N THR A 24 -13.25 7.30 -2.37
CA THR A 24 -14.18 7.15 -1.23
C THR A 24 -13.87 8.16 -0.14
N ASP A 25 -14.65 8.16 0.94
CA ASP A 25 -14.34 8.88 2.18
C ASP A 25 -13.76 7.92 3.24
N MET A 26 -13.39 8.45 4.40
CA MET A 26 -12.84 7.63 5.49
C MET A 26 -13.78 6.51 5.94
N ASN A 27 -15.11 6.72 5.86
CA ASN A 27 -16.09 5.73 6.29
C ASN A 27 -16.23 4.57 5.30
N GLY A 28 -16.13 4.85 4.00
CA GLY A 28 -16.23 3.84 2.95
C GLY A 28 -14.92 3.08 2.69
N MET A 29 -13.79 3.57 3.20
CA MET A 29 -12.48 2.97 2.99
C MET A 29 -12.40 1.49 3.39
N PRO A 30 -12.81 1.05 4.60
CA PRO A 30 -12.66 -0.35 5.00
C PRO A 30 -13.44 -1.32 4.10
N GLU A 31 -14.67 -0.94 3.71
CA GLU A 31 -15.50 -1.74 2.81
C GLU A 31 -14.87 -1.80 1.41
N ALA A 32 -14.40 -0.66 0.89
CA ALA A 32 -13.74 -0.58 -0.40
C ALA A 32 -12.50 -1.47 -0.47
N ILE A 33 -11.64 -1.44 0.56
CA ILE A 33 -10.43 -2.28 0.64
C ILE A 33 -10.81 -3.76 0.66
N GLY A 34 -11.66 -4.17 1.61
CA GLY A 34 -12.03 -5.57 1.78
C GLY A 34 -12.68 -6.17 0.53
N LYS A 35 -13.63 -5.45 -0.07
CA LYS A 35 -14.34 -5.90 -1.29
C LYS A 35 -13.38 -6.06 -2.46
N ASN A 36 -12.46 -5.11 -2.68
CA ASN A 36 -11.55 -5.18 -3.81
C ASN A 36 -10.46 -6.24 -3.63
N PHE A 37 -9.95 -6.47 -2.42
CA PHE A 37 -9.05 -7.60 -2.16
C PHE A 37 -9.67 -8.94 -2.54
N VAL A 38 -10.91 -9.22 -2.10
CA VAL A 38 -11.62 -10.46 -2.44
C VAL A 38 -11.87 -10.57 -3.96
N LYS A 39 -12.25 -9.45 -4.60
CA LYS A 39 -12.54 -9.40 -6.03
C LYS A 39 -11.31 -9.71 -6.87
N ILE A 40 -10.16 -9.10 -6.54
CA ILE A 40 -8.89 -9.31 -7.28
C ILE A 40 -8.34 -10.72 -7.01
N ASP A 41 -8.35 -11.19 -5.77
CA ASP A 41 -7.93 -12.55 -5.43
C ASP A 41 -8.74 -13.63 -6.17
N SER A 42 -10.06 -13.41 -6.34
CA SER A 42 -10.92 -14.29 -7.14
C SER A 42 -10.50 -14.34 -8.62
N LEU A 43 -10.04 -13.22 -9.18
CA LEU A 43 -9.55 -13.16 -10.57
C LEU A 43 -8.19 -13.84 -10.73
N PHE A 44 -7.30 -13.71 -9.74
CA PHE A 44 -6.05 -14.49 -9.69
C PHE A 44 -6.36 -16.00 -9.72
N LYS A 45 -7.27 -16.47 -8.86
CA LYS A 45 -7.69 -17.88 -8.80
C LYS A 45 -8.30 -18.36 -10.11
N LYS A 46 -9.14 -17.56 -10.77
CA LYS A 46 -9.74 -17.87 -12.08
C LYS A 46 -8.69 -18.06 -13.17
N GLN A 47 -7.56 -17.35 -13.08
CA GLN A 47 -6.44 -17.47 -14.02
C GLN A 47 -5.40 -18.52 -13.59
N GLY A 48 -5.62 -19.24 -12.48
CA GLY A 48 -4.71 -20.26 -11.97
C GLY A 48 -3.44 -19.70 -11.33
N GLU A 49 -3.49 -18.47 -10.85
CA GLU A 49 -2.34 -17.73 -10.33
C GLU A 49 -2.47 -17.39 -8.86
N VAL A 50 -1.34 -17.06 -8.24
CA VAL A 50 -1.26 -16.60 -6.85
C VAL A 50 -0.46 -15.30 -6.79
N THR A 51 -0.76 -14.48 -5.78
CA THR A 51 -0.03 -13.24 -5.55
C THR A 51 1.42 -13.51 -5.15
N THR A 52 2.31 -12.60 -5.51
CA THR A 52 3.76 -12.65 -5.20
C THR A 52 4.13 -11.97 -3.88
N ASP A 53 3.18 -11.27 -3.29
CA ASP A 53 3.29 -10.55 -2.02
C ASP A 53 1.89 -10.41 -1.40
N ILE A 54 1.76 -9.83 -0.21
CA ILE A 54 0.43 -9.52 0.34
C ILE A 54 -0.24 -8.36 -0.41
N PRO A 55 -1.58 -8.24 -0.34
CA PRO A 55 -2.32 -7.14 -0.96
C PRO A 55 -1.84 -5.76 -0.47
N TYR A 56 -1.97 -4.75 -1.33
CA TYR A 56 -1.53 -3.39 -1.03
C TYR A 56 -2.63 -2.36 -1.30
N VAL A 57 -2.52 -1.23 -0.61
CA VAL A 57 -3.30 -0.01 -0.87
C VAL A 57 -2.31 1.13 -1.09
N GLU A 58 -2.35 1.74 -2.26
CA GLU A 58 -1.53 2.88 -2.62
C GLU A 58 -2.38 4.16 -2.60
N TYR A 59 -1.87 5.19 -1.92
CA TYR A 59 -2.46 6.51 -1.79
C TYR A 59 -1.64 7.48 -2.65
N PRO A 60 -2.01 7.70 -3.94
CA PRO A 60 -1.20 8.47 -4.86
C PRO A 60 -1.05 9.95 -4.47
N ASP A 61 -2.06 10.49 -3.79
CA ASP A 61 -2.14 11.90 -3.37
C ASP A 61 -1.89 12.07 -1.86
N PHE A 62 -1.02 11.23 -1.29
CA PHE A 62 -0.80 11.09 0.16
C PHE A 62 -0.55 12.43 0.87
N GLU A 63 0.28 13.31 0.30
CA GLU A 63 0.61 14.62 0.90
C GLU A 63 -0.58 15.58 1.01
N SER A 64 -1.64 15.34 0.22
CA SER A 64 -2.85 16.16 0.18
C SER A 64 -4.10 15.41 0.62
N LEU A 65 -3.92 14.23 1.24
CA LEU A 65 -5.00 13.34 1.60
C LEU A 65 -5.94 14.01 2.64
N THR A 66 -7.24 13.91 2.39
CA THR A 66 -8.28 14.41 3.29
C THR A 66 -9.29 13.31 3.56
N GLU A 67 -10.01 13.38 4.68
CA GLU A 67 -10.97 12.35 5.08
C GLU A 67 -12.20 12.25 4.15
N HIS A 68 -12.44 13.26 3.30
CA HIS A 68 -13.64 13.35 2.46
C HIS A 68 -13.43 12.86 1.03
N ASN A 69 -12.17 12.81 0.57
CA ASN A 69 -11.88 12.46 -0.80
C ASN A 69 -10.55 11.69 -0.90
N ILE A 70 -10.63 10.41 -0.59
CA ILE A 70 -9.50 9.51 -0.55
C ILE A 70 -9.47 8.69 -1.83
N LYS A 71 -8.45 8.95 -2.64
CA LYS A 71 -8.12 8.13 -3.81
C LYS A 71 -7.20 7.00 -3.39
N MET A 72 -7.52 5.79 -3.80
CA MET A 72 -6.79 4.57 -3.49
C MET A 72 -6.59 3.74 -4.75
N ILE A 73 -5.43 3.10 -4.86
CA ILE A 73 -5.16 2.03 -5.81
C ILE A 73 -4.98 0.76 -4.99
N ILE A 74 -5.96 -0.14 -5.08
CA ILE A 74 -5.98 -1.40 -4.31
C ILE A 74 -5.54 -2.52 -5.24
N GLY A 75 -4.50 -3.28 -4.87
CA GLY A 75 -3.93 -4.25 -5.79
C GLY A 75 -3.24 -5.47 -5.17
N LEU A 76 -3.05 -6.49 -6.00
CA LEU A 76 -2.26 -7.69 -5.71
C LEU A 76 -1.19 -7.84 -6.81
N LYS A 77 0.07 -8.09 -6.40
CA LYS A 77 1.21 -8.21 -7.30
C LYS A 77 1.29 -9.61 -7.91
N SER A 78 1.60 -9.72 -9.19
CA SER A 78 1.76 -10.98 -9.92
C SER A 78 3.19 -11.17 -10.44
N SER A 79 3.59 -12.42 -10.69
CA SER A 79 4.89 -12.78 -11.26
C SER A 79 4.94 -12.57 -12.78
N LYS A 80 3.79 -12.38 -13.42
CA LYS A 80 3.61 -12.14 -14.85
C LYS A 80 2.38 -11.27 -15.09
N GLU A 81 2.26 -10.75 -16.30
CA GLU A 81 1.07 -10.04 -16.73
C GLU A 81 -0.17 -10.93 -16.69
N LEU A 82 -1.23 -10.47 -16.03
CA LEU A 82 -2.53 -11.12 -15.97
C LEU A 82 -3.55 -10.31 -16.77
N GLN A 83 -4.65 -10.95 -17.14
CA GLN A 83 -5.75 -10.24 -17.81
C GLN A 83 -6.62 -9.52 -16.78
N GLY A 84 -6.89 -8.24 -17.01
CA GLY A 84 -7.89 -7.48 -16.23
C GLY A 84 -9.32 -7.93 -16.55
N GLU A 85 -10.27 -7.66 -15.65
CA GLU A 85 -11.69 -7.95 -15.83
C GLU A 85 -12.55 -6.84 -15.20
N GLY A 86 -13.51 -6.31 -15.95
CA GLY A 86 -14.36 -5.22 -15.48
C GLY A 86 -13.57 -3.95 -15.17
N ASP A 87 -13.60 -3.52 -13.91
CA ASP A 87 -12.84 -2.38 -13.38
C ASP A 87 -11.42 -2.76 -12.92
N ILE A 88 -11.08 -4.04 -12.84
CA ILE A 88 -9.72 -4.51 -12.53
C ILE A 88 -8.84 -4.31 -13.75
N ARG A 89 -7.73 -3.59 -13.57
CA ARG A 89 -6.73 -3.32 -14.60
C ARG A 89 -5.47 -4.12 -14.35
N SER A 90 -4.88 -4.63 -15.43
CA SER A 90 -3.51 -5.11 -15.44
C SER A 90 -2.58 -3.91 -15.55
N ILE A 91 -1.66 -3.79 -14.61
CA ILE A 91 -0.74 -2.66 -14.51
C ILE A 91 0.70 -3.16 -14.36
N MET A 92 1.64 -2.30 -14.70
CA MET A 92 3.06 -2.48 -14.41
C MET A 92 3.48 -1.50 -13.32
N ILE A 93 3.96 -2.03 -12.19
CA ILE A 93 4.62 -1.22 -11.16
C ILE A 93 6.07 -1.04 -11.61
N PRO A 94 6.55 0.20 -11.81
CA PRO A 94 7.87 0.44 -12.35
C PRO A 94 8.97 0.10 -11.33
N GLU A 95 10.14 -0.24 -11.84
CA GLU A 95 11.35 -0.33 -11.01
C GLU A 95 11.66 1.03 -10.36
N ARG A 96 11.72 1.09 -9.03
CA ARG A 96 11.94 2.35 -8.30
C ARG A 96 12.65 2.14 -6.96
N LYS A 97 13.17 3.22 -6.40
CA LYS A 97 13.63 3.21 -5.00
C LYS A 97 12.43 3.46 -4.10
N ILE A 98 12.36 2.74 -2.99
CA ILE A 98 11.33 2.91 -1.97
C ILE A 98 11.99 3.00 -0.60
N VAL A 99 11.39 3.76 0.30
CA VAL A 99 11.70 3.72 1.73
C VAL A 99 10.64 2.88 2.41
N SER A 100 11.02 1.86 3.18
CA SER A 100 10.10 0.92 3.82
C SER A 100 10.31 0.85 5.33
N CYS A 101 9.22 0.70 6.07
CA CYS A 101 9.25 0.44 7.51
C CYS A 101 8.02 -0.37 7.95
N LEU A 102 8.19 -1.22 8.97
CA LEU A 102 7.11 -1.91 9.66
C LEU A 102 6.67 -1.11 10.89
N HIS A 103 5.35 -0.96 11.00
CA HIS A 103 4.65 -0.36 12.12
C HIS A 103 3.85 -1.43 12.85
N ARG A 104 3.81 -1.34 14.18
CA ARG A 104 2.85 -2.03 15.04
C ARG A 104 2.29 -1.03 16.04
N GLY A 105 1.00 -0.74 15.99
CA GLY A 105 0.37 0.19 16.92
C GLY A 105 -0.74 1.01 16.30
N THR A 106 -1.16 2.04 17.01
CA THR A 106 -2.33 2.85 16.65
C THR A 106 -2.14 3.69 15.39
N TYR A 107 -3.22 4.23 14.84
CA TYR A 107 -3.19 5.19 13.75
C TYR A 107 -2.48 6.49 14.13
N SER A 108 -2.59 6.92 15.40
CA SER A 108 -1.85 8.08 15.91
C SER A 108 -0.34 7.84 15.94
N GLU A 109 0.09 6.63 16.30
CA GLU A 109 1.50 6.25 16.22
C GLU A 109 1.97 6.05 14.77
N LEU A 110 1.08 5.61 13.87
CA LEU A 110 1.37 5.50 12.45
C LEU A 110 1.68 6.88 11.82
N ALA A 111 0.93 7.92 12.20
CA ALA A 111 1.21 9.29 11.77
C ALA A 111 2.61 9.77 12.23
N ILE A 112 3.08 9.34 13.40
CA ILE A 112 4.44 9.62 13.88
C ILE A 112 5.47 8.93 12.97
N LEU A 113 5.26 7.66 12.62
CA LEU A 113 6.14 6.94 11.70
C LEU A 113 6.21 7.62 10.32
N TYR A 114 5.07 8.07 9.78
CA TYR A 114 5.02 8.80 8.53
C TYR A 114 5.94 10.05 8.55
N ASN A 115 5.92 10.81 9.63
CA ASN A 115 6.82 11.96 9.82
C ASN A 115 8.29 11.53 9.92
N GLU A 116 8.60 10.49 10.71
CA GLU A 116 9.97 9.96 10.81
C GLU A 116 10.54 9.51 9.46
N MET A 117 9.73 8.82 8.64
CA MET A 117 10.14 8.38 7.30
C MET A 117 10.40 9.57 6.36
N MET A 118 9.55 10.60 6.39
CA MET A 118 9.74 11.81 5.58
C MET A 118 10.99 12.60 6.00
N GLU A 119 11.25 12.72 7.30
CA GLU A 119 12.48 13.33 7.82
C GLU A 119 13.71 12.53 7.40
N TRP A 120 13.65 11.20 7.48
CA TRP A 120 14.72 10.32 7.03
C TRP A 120 15.01 10.49 5.53
N ILE A 121 13.97 10.52 4.69
CA ILE A 121 14.08 10.76 3.24
C ILE A 121 14.83 12.08 2.99
N LYS A 122 14.40 13.16 3.64
CA LYS A 122 15.00 14.49 3.50
C LYS A 122 16.45 14.53 3.98
N ALA A 123 16.73 13.95 5.16
CA ALA A 123 18.07 13.93 5.75
C ALA A 123 19.08 13.18 4.88
N ASN A 124 18.62 12.20 4.10
CA ASN A 124 19.43 11.43 3.17
C ASN A 124 19.46 12.00 1.74
N GLY A 125 18.88 13.19 1.51
CA GLY A 125 18.94 13.89 0.22
C GLY A 125 18.01 13.32 -0.86
N TYR A 126 17.04 12.49 -0.49
CA TYR A 126 16.04 11.95 -1.40
C TYR A 126 14.82 12.86 -1.52
N LYS A 127 14.01 12.63 -2.56
CA LYS A 127 12.72 13.30 -2.74
C LYS A 127 11.61 12.24 -2.78
N PRO A 128 10.55 12.38 -1.97
CA PRO A 128 9.40 11.48 -2.05
C PRO A 128 8.62 11.73 -3.35
N SER A 129 7.92 10.71 -3.83
CA SER A 129 7.02 10.84 -4.99
C SER A 129 5.68 11.51 -4.66
N GLY A 130 5.38 11.73 -3.37
CA GLY A 130 4.08 12.16 -2.88
C GLY A 130 3.08 11.01 -2.66
N THR A 131 3.55 9.76 -2.74
CA THR A 131 2.72 8.54 -2.64
C THR A 131 3.08 7.74 -1.39
N SER A 132 2.09 7.12 -0.75
CA SER A 132 2.31 6.07 0.26
C SER A 132 1.69 4.75 -0.19
N ILE A 133 2.27 3.64 0.25
CA ILE A 133 1.76 2.30 0.00
C ILE A 133 1.71 1.56 1.32
N GLU A 134 0.55 1.03 1.66
CA GLU A 134 0.30 0.30 2.88
C GLU A 134 0.02 -1.18 2.59
N TYR A 135 0.57 -2.04 3.44
CA TYR A 135 0.28 -3.47 3.43
C TYR A 135 -0.13 -3.90 4.83
N TYR A 136 -1.38 -4.34 4.97
CA TYR A 136 -1.96 -4.74 6.25
C TYR A 136 -1.70 -6.22 6.51
N TYR A 137 -0.87 -6.53 7.50
CA TYR A 137 -0.55 -7.91 7.90
C TYR A 137 -1.57 -8.47 8.90
N SER A 138 -2.21 -7.59 9.67
CA SER A 138 -3.17 -7.97 10.69
C SER A 138 -4.60 -8.02 10.16
N ASN A 139 -5.41 -8.93 10.72
CA ASN A 139 -6.85 -8.96 10.47
C ASN A 139 -7.50 -7.72 11.13
N PRO A 140 -8.56 -7.13 10.56
CA PRO A 140 -9.29 -5.99 11.16
C PRO A 140 -9.82 -6.24 12.58
N ASN A 141 -9.99 -7.51 12.99
CA ASN A 141 -10.42 -7.87 14.34
C ASN A 141 -9.30 -7.85 15.40
N VAL A 142 -8.04 -7.67 14.97
CA VAL A 142 -6.90 -7.52 15.88
C VAL A 142 -6.99 -6.13 16.53
N PRO A 143 -6.78 -6.00 17.86
CA PRO A 143 -6.74 -4.70 18.53
C PRO A 143 -5.77 -3.75 17.85
N GLU A 144 -6.13 -2.47 17.76
CA GLU A 144 -5.39 -1.45 17.00
C GLU A 144 -3.91 -1.39 17.41
N GLU A 145 -3.64 -1.48 18.71
CA GLU A 145 -2.31 -1.49 19.30
C GLU A 145 -1.43 -2.70 18.88
N GLU A 146 -2.06 -3.75 18.35
CA GLU A 146 -1.38 -4.94 17.86
C GLU A 146 -1.38 -5.07 16.33
N GLN A 147 -2.05 -4.17 15.62
CA GLN A 147 -2.10 -4.20 14.16
C GLN A 147 -0.72 -3.90 13.57
N VAL A 148 -0.33 -4.70 12.57
CA VAL A 148 0.96 -4.57 11.89
C VAL A 148 0.73 -4.12 10.45
N THR A 149 1.40 -3.04 10.06
CA THR A 149 1.33 -2.46 8.72
C THR A 149 2.74 -2.20 8.19
N ARG A 150 3.03 -2.65 6.98
CA ARG A 150 4.23 -2.19 6.25
C ARG A 150 3.88 -0.93 5.48
N ILE A 151 4.69 0.09 5.66
CA ILE A 151 4.60 1.35 4.92
C ILE A 151 5.74 1.40 3.93
N GLU A 152 5.44 1.79 2.69
CA GLU A 152 6.43 2.09 1.67
C GLU A 152 6.17 3.50 1.10
N MET A 153 7.24 4.27 0.91
CA MET A 153 7.23 5.58 0.26
C MET A 153 8.15 5.53 -0.96
N PRO A 154 7.59 5.57 -2.18
CA PRO A 154 8.38 5.68 -3.39
C PRO A 154 9.13 7.01 -3.48
N LEU A 155 10.30 6.96 -4.11
CA LEU A 155 11.16 8.12 -4.35
C LEU A 155 11.14 8.52 -5.84
N LEU A 156 11.47 9.79 -6.10
CA LEU A 156 11.69 10.34 -7.46
C LEU A 156 13.06 9.96 -8.04
#